data_AF-A0AAJ1KM71-F1
#
_entry.id   AF-A0AAJ1KM71-F1
#
_cell.length_a   1.000
_cell.length_b   1.000
_cell.length_c   1.000
_cell.angle_alpha   90.00
_cell.angle_beta   90.00
_cell.angle_gamma   90.00
#
_symmetry.space_group_name_H-M   'P 1'
#
loop_
_entity.id
_entity.type
_entity.pdbx_description
1 polymer ?
#
loop_
_entity_poly.entity_id
_entity_poly.type
_entity_poly.pdbx_seq_one_letter_code
_entity_poly.pdbx_strand_id
1 'polypeptide(L)'
;MDTLPADFFPAESFDTLASYCRSVCVARRLSNLIDNFKDEWLAQDAGLDRYSKLVKLREVEVRNLLATARALRLTNQSRYRPTKAGTLASTPNFQKPWE
;
A
#
# COMPACT_ATOMS: atom_id res chain seq x y z
N MET A 1 4.14 -23.02 -2.10
CA MET A 1 4.09 -21.55 -2.17
C MET A 1 3.34 -21.20 -3.45
N ASP A 2 2.22 -20.49 -3.35
CA ASP A 2 1.49 -20.05 -4.54
C ASP A 2 2.32 -18.94 -5.21
N THR A 3 3.04 -19.27 -6.27
CA THR A 3 3.72 -18.28 -7.11
C THR A 3 2.69 -17.55 -7.98
N LEU A 4 2.91 -16.27 -8.24
CA LEU A 4 2.08 -15.55 -9.21
C LEU A 4 2.26 -16.21 -10.61
N PRO A 5 1.19 -16.32 -11.42
CA PRO A 5 1.29 -16.79 -12.79
C PRO A 5 2.28 -15.96 -13.61
N ALA A 6 2.91 -16.54 -14.64
CA ALA A 6 3.83 -15.83 -15.52
C ALA A 6 3.16 -14.63 -16.22
N ASP A 7 1.87 -14.78 -16.58
CA ASP A 7 1.09 -13.77 -17.27
C ASP A 7 0.34 -12.81 -16.31
N PHE A 8 0.78 -12.73 -15.06
CA PHE A 8 0.12 -11.91 -14.05
C PHE A 8 0.13 -10.41 -14.39
N PHE A 9 1.17 -9.94 -15.09
CA PHE A 9 1.27 -8.57 -15.57
C PHE A 9 1.12 -8.52 -17.09
N PRO A 10 -0.06 -8.16 -17.62
CA PRO A 10 -0.21 -7.96 -19.05
C PRO A 10 0.50 -6.66 -19.50
N ALA A 11 0.78 -6.55 -20.79
CA ALA A 11 1.55 -5.42 -21.34
C ALA A 11 0.90 -4.05 -21.06
N GLU A 12 -0.44 -3.97 -21.01
CA GLU A 12 -1.14 -2.74 -20.65
C GLU A 12 -0.87 -2.27 -19.20
N SER A 13 -0.42 -3.17 -18.32
CA SER A 13 -0.14 -2.84 -16.91
C SER A 13 1.27 -2.32 -16.66
N PHE A 14 2.16 -2.36 -17.66
CA PHE A 14 3.58 -2.04 -17.49
C PHE A 14 3.84 -0.60 -17.03
N ASP A 15 3.07 0.38 -17.51
CA ASP A 15 3.19 1.76 -17.04
C ASP A 15 2.77 1.92 -15.58
N THR A 16 1.76 1.17 -15.17
CA THR A 16 1.30 1.14 -13.77
C THR A 16 2.33 0.45 -12.88
N LEU A 17 2.95 -0.63 -13.36
CA LEU A 17 4.03 -1.33 -12.68
C LEU A 17 5.27 -0.45 -12.54
N ALA A 18 5.67 0.25 -13.60
CA ALA A 18 6.78 1.19 -13.55
C ALA A 18 6.50 2.32 -12.54
N SER A 19 5.27 2.85 -12.53
CA SER A 19 4.85 3.87 -11.58
C SER A 19 4.87 3.35 -10.13
N TYR A 20 4.41 2.13 -9.89
CA TYR A 20 4.51 1.47 -8.59
C TYR A 20 5.98 1.38 -8.13
N CYS A 21 6.87 0.88 -8.97
CA CYS A 21 8.30 0.77 -8.68
C CYS A 21 8.93 2.13 -8.36
N ARG A 22 8.57 3.18 -9.10
CA ARG A 22 9.03 4.55 -8.81
C ARG A 22 8.54 5.04 -7.45
N SER A 23 7.26 4.88 -7.14
CA SER A 23 6.70 5.27 -5.84
C SER A 23 7.33 4.49 -4.67
N VAL A 24 7.67 3.20 -4.84
CA VAL A 24 8.42 2.44 -3.83
C VAL A 24 9.78 3.09 -3.54
N CYS A 25 10.54 3.40 -4.59
CA CYS A 25 11.86 4.01 -4.46
C CYS A 25 11.79 5.41 -3.82
N VAL A 26 10.83 6.24 -4.24
CA VAL A 26 10.64 7.58 -3.67
C VAL A 26 10.21 7.50 -2.21
N ALA A 27 9.25 6.64 -1.85
CA ALA A 27 8.79 6.48 -0.47
C ALA A 27 9.92 6.02 0.46
N ARG A 28 10.80 5.12 -0.01
CA ARG A 28 12.01 4.71 0.74
C ARG A 28 12.98 5.86 0.93
N ARG A 29 13.26 6.63 -0.14
CA ARG A 29 14.12 7.81 -0.07
C ARG A 29 13.58 8.84 0.91
N LEU A 30 12.29 9.14 0.87
CA LEU A 30 11.65 10.09 1.79
C LEU A 30 11.68 9.58 3.24
N SER A 31 11.49 8.28 3.46
CA SER A 31 11.61 7.69 4.80
C SER A 31 13.03 7.87 5.34
N ASN A 32 14.05 7.55 4.54
CA ASN A 32 15.44 7.78 4.93
C ASN A 32 15.72 9.26 5.24
N LEU A 33 15.17 10.20 4.47
CA LEU A 33 15.35 11.63 4.74
C LEU A 33 14.70 12.08 6.05
N ILE A 34 13.54 11.51 6.40
CA ILE A 34 12.85 11.77 7.67
C ILE A 34 13.61 11.14 8.83
N ASP A 35 14.07 9.89 8.69
CA ASP A 35 14.80 9.16 9.74
C ASP A 35 16.15 9.80 10.06
N ASN A 36 16.79 10.41 9.07
CA ASN A 36 18.04 11.16 9.24
C ASN A 36 17.82 12.64 9.58
N PHE A 37 16.58 13.09 9.74
CA PHE A 37 16.29 14.46 10.14
C PHE A 37 16.58 14.64 11.63
N LYS A 38 17.51 15.53 11.97
CA LYS A 38 17.93 15.76 13.37
C LYS A 38 17.04 16.79 14.06
N ASP A 39 16.78 16.58 15.35
CA ASP A 39 16.02 17.52 16.19
C ASP A 39 16.67 18.90 16.26
N GLU A 40 18.00 18.97 16.23
CA GLU A 40 18.77 20.22 16.17
C GLU A 40 18.39 21.09 14.97
N TRP A 41 17.95 20.48 13.86
CA TRP A 41 17.53 21.20 12.67
C TRP A 41 16.13 21.80 12.81
N LEU A 42 15.31 21.34 13.75
CA LEU A 42 13.99 21.91 14.02
C LEU A 42 14.09 23.31 14.64
N ALA A 43 15.14 23.54 15.45
CA ALA A 43 15.40 24.82 16.09
C ALA A 43 15.94 25.89 15.13
N GLN A 44 16.38 25.49 13.92
CA GLN A 44 16.82 26.42 12.90
C GLN A 44 15.65 27.08 12.18
N ASP A 45 15.89 28.26 11.63
CA ASP A 45 14.89 28.98 10.87
C ASP A 45 14.46 28.15 9.64
N ALA A 46 13.14 28.01 9.46
CA ALA A 46 12.48 27.10 8.51
C ALA A 46 12.68 25.58 8.71
N GLY A 47 13.29 25.13 9.82
CA GLY A 47 13.50 23.71 10.12
C GLY A 47 12.22 22.89 10.19
N LEU A 48 11.26 23.37 10.99
CA LEU A 48 9.94 22.75 11.14
C LEU A 48 9.15 22.71 9.83
N ASP A 49 9.24 23.76 9.00
CA ASP A 49 8.56 23.81 7.71
C ASP A 49 9.14 22.78 6.72
N ARG A 50 10.48 22.64 6.66
CA ARG A 50 11.13 21.60 5.86
C ARG A 50 10.72 20.20 6.31
N TYR A 51 10.71 19.94 7.61
CA TYR A 51 10.28 18.66 8.15
C TYR A 51 8.81 18.36 7.82
N SER A 52 7.92 19.34 8.01
CA SER A 52 6.51 19.22 7.63
C SER A 52 6.33 18.89 6.15
N LYS A 53 7.11 19.53 5.27
CA LYS A 53 7.10 19.24 3.83
C LYS A 53 7.54 17.81 3.52
N LEU A 54 8.60 17.31 4.16
CA LEU A 54 9.06 15.93 3.97
C LEU A 54 8.00 14.92 4.39
N VAL A 55 7.37 15.13 5.55
CA VAL A 55 6.29 14.25 6.04
C VAL A 55 5.09 14.26 5.10
N LYS A 56 4.67 15.44 4.63
CA LYS A 56 3.58 15.57 3.64
C LYS A 56 3.90 14.88 2.32
N LEU A 57 5.11 15.07 1.78
CA LEU A 57 5.55 14.40 0.57
C LEU A 57 5.52 12.88 0.74
N ARG A 58 5.96 12.38 1.90
CA ARG A 58 5.91 10.94 2.19
C ARG A 58 4.47 10.42 2.22
N GLU A 59 3.54 11.14 2.82
CA GLU A 59 2.12 10.76 2.83
C GLU A 59 1.56 10.65 1.40
N VAL A 60 1.83 11.66 0.56
CA VAL A 60 1.40 11.67 -0.85
C VAL A 60 1.95 10.45 -1.60
N GLU A 61 3.23 10.15 -1.42
CA GLU A 61 3.86 9.00 -2.10
C GLU A 61 3.35 7.66 -1.60
N VAL A 62 3.10 7.51 -0.29
CA VAL A 62 2.49 6.30 0.27
C VAL A 62 1.07 6.12 -0.30
N ARG A 63 0.30 7.19 -0.47
CA ARG A 63 -1.02 7.12 -1.09
C ARG A 63 -0.94 6.69 -2.55
N ASN A 64 0.00 7.24 -3.33
CA ASN A 64 0.24 6.85 -4.73
C ASN A 64 0.68 5.39 -4.84
N LEU A 65 1.58 4.95 -3.95
CA LEU A 65 2.03 3.57 -3.85
C LEU A 65 0.85 2.61 -3.60
N LEU A 66 -0.03 2.94 -2.66
CA LEU A 66 -1.20 2.12 -2.36
C LEU A 66 -2.23 2.13 -3.50
N ALA A 67 -2.40 3.25 -4.20
CA ALA A 67 -3.29 3.35 -5.35
C ALA A 67 -2.82 2.44 -6.50
N THR A 68 -1.54 2.54 -6.88
CA THR A 68 -0.93 1.69 -7.91
C THR A 68 -0.90 0.22 -7.52
N ALA A 69 -0.61 -0.10 -6.25
CA ALA A 69 -0.67 -1.48 -5.74
C ALA A 69 -2.07 -2.09 -5.82
N ARG A 70 -3.13 -1.30 -5.55
CA ARG A 70 -4.52 -1.73 -5.70
C ARG A 70 -4.89 -1.92 -7.17
N ALA A 71 -4.45 -1.03 -8.06
CA ALA A 71 -4.66 -1.16 -9.50
C ALA A 71 -4.02 -2.45 -10.05
N LEU A 72 -2.80 -2.77 -9.60
CA LEU A 72 -2.08 -4.01 -9.95
C LEU A 72 -2.58 -5.26 -9.20
N ARG A 73 -3.54 -5.11 -8.28
CA ARG A 73 -4.08 -6.20 -7.43
C ARG A 73 -3.00 -6.96 -6.65
N LEU A 74 -1.95 -6.26 -6.22
CA LEU A 74 -0.86 -6.84 -5.42
C LEU A 74 -1.27 -7.09 -3.98
N THR A 75 -2.18 -6.28 -3.45
CA THR A 75 -2.71 -6.48 -2.11
C THR A 75 -3.81 -7.54 -2.14
N ASN A 76 -3.86 -8.39 -1.12
CA ASN A 76 -4.93 -9.37 -0.94
C ASN A 76 -6.22 -8.64 -0.56
N GLN A 77 -6.82 -7.92 -1.52
CA GLN A 77 -8.22 -7.56 -1.44
C GLN A 77 -9.00 -8.86 -1.34
N SER A 78 -10.08 -8.88 -0.54
CA SER A 78 -10.86 -10.08 -0.23
C SER A 78 -11.08 -10.93 -1.48
N ARG A 79 -10.23 -11.95 -1.68
CA ARG A 79 -10.38 -12.87 -2.79
C ARG A 79 -11.63 -13.67 -2.46
N TYR A 80 -12.73 -13.36 -3.15
CA TYR A 80 -13.92 -14.19 -3.14
C TYR A 80 -13.48 -15.54 -3.71
N ARG A 81 -13.07 -16.46 -2.83
CA ARG A 81 -12.72 -17.83 -3.22
C ARG A 81 -14.07 -18.51 -3.45
N PRO A 82 -14.41 -18.95 -4.68
CA PRO A 82 -15.68 -19.63 -4.93
C PRO A 82 -15.81 -20.90 -4.06
N THR A 83 -14.69 -21.50 -3.64
CA THR A 83 -14.63 -22.61 -2.69
C THR A 83 -15.11 -22.28 -1.27
N LYS A 84 -15.18 -21.00 -0.88
CA LYS A 84 -15.73 -20.56 0.42
C LYS A 84 -17.16 -20.03 0.33
N ALA A 85 -17.66 -19.73 -0.86
CA ALA A 85 -19.04 -19.24 -1.06
C ALA A 85 -20.07 -20.34 -0.75
N GLY A 86 -19.78 -21.58 -1.15
CA GLY A 86 -20.63 -22.74 -0.84
C GLY A 86 -20.61 -23.15 0.65
N THR A 87 -19.54 -22.85 1.38
CA THR A 87 -19.43 -23.17 2.81
C THR A 87 -20.25 -22.21 3.68
N LEU A 88 -20.40 -20.95 3.26
CA LEU A 88 -21.23 -19.96 3.97
C LEU A 88 -22.73 -20.19 3.76
N ALA A 89 -23.14 -20.66 2.58
CA ALA A 89 -24.53 -21.01 2.29
C ALA A 89 -25.00 -22.30 2.99
N SER A 90 -24.06 -23.11 3.51
CA SER A 90 -24.31 -24.42 4.10
C SER A 90 -24.05 -24.47 5.62
N THR A 91 -24.22 -23.36 6.34
CA THR A 91 -24.30 -23.40 7.81
C THR A 91 -25.77 -23.40 8.24
N PRO A 92 -26.41 -24.56 8.44
CA PRO A 92 -27.68 -24.58 9.14
C PRO A 92 -27.41 -24.24 10.61
N ASN A 93 -28.14 -23.27 11.17
CA ASN A 93 -28.09 -22.81 12.57
C ASN A 93 -26.87 -21.99 13.02
N PHE A 94 -26.57 -20.85 12.38
CA PHE A 94 -25.89 -19.77 13.10
C PHE A 94 -26.94 -18.95 13.88
N GLN A 95 -27.18 -19.31 15.15
CA GLN A 95 -27.90 -18.42 16.07
C GLN A 95 -26.98 -17.31 16.57
N LYS A 96 -27.49 -16.08 16.60
CA LYS A 96 -26.74 -14.92 17.04
C LYS A 96 -26.60 -14.97 18.57
N PRO A 97 -25.43 -14.60 19.13
CA PRO A 97 -25.11 -14.80 20.55
C PRO A 97 -25.84 -13.87 21.53
N TRP A 98 -26.91 -13.19 21.11
CA TRP A 98 -27.72 -12.30 21.95
C TRP A 98 -29.22 -12.60 21.89
N GLU A 99 -29.58 -13.79 21.40
CA GLU A 99 -30.86 -14.45 21.71
C GLU A 99 -30.65 -15.42 22.88
#